data_AF-A0A7M3BJ50-F1
#
_entry.id   AF-A0A7M3BJ50-F1
#
_cell.length_a   1.000
_cell.length_b   1.000
_cell.length_c   1.000
_cell.angle_alpha   90.00
_cell.angle_beta   90.00
_cell.angle_gamma   90.00
#
_symmetry.space_group_name_H-M   'P 1'
#
loop_
_entity.id
_entity.type
_entity.pdbx_description
1 polymer ?
#
loop_
_entity_poly.entity_id
_entity_poly.type
_entity_poly.pdbx_seq_one_letter_code
_entity_poly.pdbx_strand_id
1 'polypeptide(L)' 'VLLLDEPFGALDAQVRRELRRWLRDIHDATGYTTVFVTHDQEEALELADRVVVMSQGSIEQVGTADEIYD' A
#
# COMPACT_ATOMS: atom_id res chain seq x y z
N VAL A 1 2.12 10.53 -11.19
CA VAL A 1 2.49 9.23 -10.62
C VAL A 1 3.20 9.49 -9.30
N LEU A 2 2.77 8.84 -8.22
CA LEU A 2 3.36 8.93 -6.89
C LEU A 2 4.03 7.59 -6.56
N LEU A 3 5.30 7.62 -6.17
CA LEU A 3 6.06 6.42 -5.80
C LEU A 3 6.53 6.57 -4.36
N LEU A 4 6.29 5.55 -3.53
CA LEU A 4 6.59 5.57 -2.11
C LEU A 4 7.33 4.28 -1.73
N ASP A 5 8.43 4.41 -1.00
CA ASP A 5 9.21 3.27 -0.51
C ASP A 5 9.12 3.27 1.02
N GLU A 6 8.49 2.24 1.58
CA GLU A 6 8.26 2.05 3.02
C GLU A 6 7.74 3.32 3.74
N PRO A 7 6.65 3.96 3.25
CA PRO A 7 6.22 5.29 3.72
C PRO A 7 5.78 5.34 5.19
N PHE A 8 5.56 4.17 5.82
CA PHE A 8 4.97 4.05 7.15
C PHE A 8 5.90 3.42 8.20
N GLY A 9 7.04 2.84 7.81
CA GLY A 9 7.82 1.95 8.66
C GLY A 9 8.44 2.57 9.91
N ALA A 10 8.69 3.89 9.92
CA ALA A 10 9.34 4.60 11.02
C ALA A 10 8.37 5.37 11.94
N LEU A 11 7.07 5.19 11.77
CA LEU A 11 6.05 5.98 12.44
C LEU A 11 5.44 5.23 13.62
N ASP A 12 5.05 5.97 14.66
CA ASP A 12 4.22 5.41 15.71
C ASP A 12 2.82 5.07 15.19
N ALA A 13 2.12 4.20 15.91
CA ALA A 13 0.84 3.64 15.46
C ALA A 13 -0.25 4.70 15.23
N GLN A 14 -0.22 5.84 15.93
CA GLN A 14 -1.21 6.90 15.72
C GLN A 14 -0.89 7.68 14.44
N VAL A 15 0.35 8.16 14.30
CA VAL A 15 0.78 8.93 13.12
C VAL A 15 0.67 8.10 11.85
N ARG A 16 1.00 6.81 11.92
CA ARG A 16 0.82 5.86 10.82
C ARG A 16 -0.63 5.82 10.34
N ARG A 17 -1.59 5.65 11.25
CA ARG A 17 -3.03 5.64 10.91
C ARG A 17 -3.50 6.95 10.27
N GLU A 18 -3.00 8.09 10.75
CA GLU A 18 -3.32 9.40 10.17
C GLU A 18 -2.77 9.53 8.75
N LEU A 19 -1.52 9.14 8.52
CA LEU A 19 -0.89 9.20 7.21
C LEU A 19 -1.51 8.22 6.20
N ARG A 20 -1.92 7.02 6.63
CA ARG A 20 -2.65 6.08 5.78
C ARG A 20 -3.94 6.72 5.24
N ARG A 21 -4.75 7.33 6.11
CA ARG A 21 -5.99 8.03 5.69
C ARG A 21 -5.69 9.18 4.75
N TRP A 22 -4.71 10.02 5.09
CA TRP A 22 -4.34 11.15 4.25
C TRP A 22 -3.86 10.71 2.85
N LEU A 23 -3.11 9.61 2.76
CA LEU A 23 -2.65 9.07 1.48
C LEU A 23 -3.84 8.60 0.63
N ARG A 24 -4.82 7.94 1.25
CA ARG A 24 -6.07 7.54 0.59
C ARG A 24 -6.86 8.74 0.09
N ASP A 25 -7.06 9.75 0.94
CA ASP A 25 -7.80 10.96 0.58
C ASP A 25 -7.15 11.70 -0.60
N ILE A 26 -5.81 11.78 -0.63
CA ILE A 26 -5.08 12.39 -1.74
C ILE A 26 -5.20 11.57 -3.01
N HIS A 27 -5.08 10.25 -2.92
CA HIS A 27 -5.24 9.37 -4.07
C HIS A 27 -6.64 9.56 -4.69
N ASP A 28 -7.69 9.54 -3.86
CA ASP A 28 -9.08 9.70 -4.29
C ASP A 28 -9.35 11.11 -4.86
N ALA A 29 -8.75 12.15 -4.27
CA ALA A 29 -8.94 13.53 -4.73
C ALA A 29 -8.17 13.89 -6.00
N THR A 30 -7.00 13.29 -6.22
CA THR A 30 -6.11 13.66 -7.33
C THR A 30 -6.16 12.70 -8.52
N GLY A 31 -6.55 11.44 -8.29
CA GLY A 31 -6.54 10.38 -9.30
C GLY A 31 -5.12 10.03 -9.78
N TYR A 32 -4.07 10.42 -9.05
CA TYR A 32 -2.72 10.01 -9.41
C TYR A 32 -2.55 8.51 -9.25
N THR A 33 -1.95 7.86 -10.24
CA THR A 33 -1.45 6.49 -10.08
C THR A 33 -0.40 6.49 -8.97
N THR A 34 -0.67 5.76 -7.89
CA THR A 34 0.20 5.60 -6.73
C THR A 34 0.72 4.17 -6.68
N VAL A 35 2.03 4.01 -6.51
CA VAL A 35 2.65 2.72 -6.21
C VAL A 35 3.44 2.90 -4.92
N PHE A 36 3.18 2.04 -3.95
CA PHE A 36 3.97 2.01 -2.72
C PHE A 36 4.48 0.60 -2.44
N VAL A 37 5.63 0.53 -1.79
CA VAL A 37 6.24 -0.71 -1.32
C VAL A 37 6.19 -0.72 0.20
N THR A 38 5.79 -1.84 0.76
CA THR A 38 5.75 -2.08 2.21
C THR A 38 5.99 -3.56 2.48
N HIS A 39 6.54 -3.87 3.65
CA HIS A 39 6.60 -5.21 4.20
C HIS A 39 5.43 -5.52 5.15
N ASP A 40 4.55 -4.55 5.41
CA ASP A 40 3.35 -4.70 6.24
C ASP A 40 2.14 -5.09 5.37
N GLN A 41 1.60 -6.29 5.59
CA GLN A 41 0.49 -6.82 4.80
C GLN A 41 -0.81 -6.06 5.06
N GLU A 42 -1.04 -5.61 6.29
CA GLU A 42 -2.25 -4.86 6.67
C GLU A 42 -2.31 -3.53 5.90
N GLU A 43 -1.16 -2.89 5.68
CA GLU A 43 -1.04 -1.68 4.86
C GLU A 43 -1.40 -1.91 3.41
N ALA A 44 -0.86 -2.98 2.82
CA ALA A 44 -1.12 -3.33 1.43
C ALA A 44 -2.61 -3.59 1.22
N LEU A 45 -3.25 -4.32 2.13
CA LEU A 45 -4.67 -4.67 2.04
C LEU A 45 -5.60 -3.48 2.32
N GLU A 46 -5.25 -2.59 3.24
CA GLU A 46 -6.08 -1.42 3.58
C GLU A 46 -6.07 -0.32 2.50
N LEU A 47 -4.93 -0.13 1.82
CA LEU A 47 -4.71 1.03 0.95
C LEU A 47 -4.69 0.73 -0.54
N ALA A 48 -4.32 -0.49 -0.94
CA ALA A 48 -4.10 -0.78 -2.35
C ALA A 48 -5.36 -1.33 -3.03
N ASP A 49 -5.66 -0.82 -4.22
CA ASP A 49 -6.68 -1.46 -5.08
C ASP A 49 -6.20 -2.81 -5.61
N ARG A 50 -4.87 -2.93 -5.81
CA ARG A 50 -4.19 -4.15 -6.28
C ARG A 50 -2.87 -4.33 -5.55
N VAL A 51 -2.57 -5.58 -5.20
CA VAL A 51 -1.36 -5.99 -4.51
C VAL A 51 -0.54 -6.90 -5.40
N VAL A 52 0.78 -6.67 -5.40
CA VAL A 52 1.78 -7.53 -6.06
C VAL A 52 2.63 -8.13 -4.96
N VAL A 53 2.52 -9.45 -4.76
CA VAL A 53 3.33 -10.17 -3.78
C VAL A 53 4.63 -10.58 -4.45
N MET A 54 5.75 -10.18 -3.86
CA MET A 54 7.08 -10.51 -4.35
C MET A 54 7.82 -11.43 -3.37
N SER A 55 8.53 -12.41 -3.91
CA SER A 55 9.43 -13.29 -3.16
C SER A 55 10.68 -13.55 -3.98
N GLN A 56 11.86 -13.45 -3.36
CA GLN A 56 13.15 -13.76 -3.99
C GLN A 56 13.36 -13.07 -5.36
N GLY A 57 12.88 -11.83 -5.50
CA GLY A 57 12.97 -11.06 -6.75
C GLY A 57 12.01 -11.48 -7.86
N SER A 58 11.08 -12.39 -7.58
CA SER A 58 10.02 -12.84 -8.50
C SER A 58 8.65 -12.39 -8.00
N ILE A 59 7.72 -12.20 -8.94
CA ILE A 59 6.31 -11.96 -8.62
C ILE A 59 5.65 -13.32 -8.37
N GLU A 60 5.13 -13.52 -7.17
CA GLU A 60 4.43 -14.74 -6.78
C GLU A 60 2.93 -14.63 -7.09
N GLN A 61 2.33 -13.47 -6.79
CA GLN A 61 0.91 -13.23 -6.97
C GLN A 61 0.62 -11.79 -7.37
N VAL A 62 -0.47 -11.60 -8.10
CA VAL A 62 -1.01 -10.29 -8.48
C VAL A 62 -2.52 -10.38 -8.43
N GLY A 63 -3.15 -9.53 -7.62
CA GLY A 63 -4.60 -9.52 -7.45
C GLY A 63 -5.08 -8.23 -6.82
N THR A 64 -6.38 -8.12 -6.63
CA THR A 64 -7.00 -7.17 -5.69
C THR A 64 -6.63 -7.54 -4.26
N ALA A 65 -6.82 -6.62 -3.30
CA ALA A 65 -6.58 -6.92 -1.90
C ALA A 65 -7.36 -8.15 -1.41
N ASP A 66 -8.63 -8.27 -1.82
CA ASP A 66 -9.49 -9.39 -1.47
C ASP A 66 -8.98 -10.72 -2.05
N GLU A 67 -8.59 -10.74 -3.34
CA GLU A 67 -8.04 -11.93 -4.01
C GLU A 67 -6.71 -12.43 -3.42
N ILE A 68 -5.95 -11.57 -2.74
CA ILE A 68 -4.69 -11.92 -2.08
C ILE A 68 -4.91 -12.42 -0.65
N TYR A 69 -6.05 -12.08 -0.03
CA TYR A 69 -6.38 -12.49 1.33
C TYR A 69 -7.05 -13.86 1.40
N ASP A 70 -7.90 -14.20 0.41
CA ASP A 70 -8.60 -15.49 0.29
C ASP A 70 -7.69 -16.67 -0.12
#